data_AF-A0A5K7ZDW3-F1
#
_entry.id   AF-A0A5K7ZDW3-F1
#
_cell.length_a   1.000
_cell.length_b   1.000
_cell.length_c   1.000
_cell.angle_alpha   90.00
_cell.angle_beta   90.00
_cell.angle_gamma   90.00
#
_symmetry.space_group_name_H-M   'P 1'
#
loop_
_entity.id
_entity.type
_entity.pdbx_description
1 polymer ?
#
loop_
_entity_poly.entity_id
_entity_poly.type
_entity_poly.pdbx_seq_one_letter_code
_entity_poly.pdbx_strand_id
1 'polypeptide(L)' 'MDRLGELIGALSDDAVVARSVCAKTEGTCKLCGRPATFFRTQFSKLEYNLSSICQACQDYYFLGEE' A
#
# COMPACT_ATOMS: atom_id res chain seq x y z
N MET A 1 -7.21 12.76 12.76
CA MET A 1 -6.37 11.56 12.93
C MET A 1 -5.19 11.71 11.99
N ASP A 2 -3.97 11.51 12.47
CA ASP A 2 -2.74 11.72 11.69
C ASP A 2 -2.49 10.49 10.81
N ARG A 3 -3.10 10.48 9.60
CA ARG A 3 -3.04 9.35 8.66
C ARG A 3 -1.59 9.01 8.26
N LEU A 4 -0.70 10.00 8.27
CA LEU A 4 0.73 9.81 8.03
C LEU A 4 1.41 9.02 9.16
N GLY A 5 1.14 9.35 10.41
CA GLY A 5 1.62 8.60 11.57
C GLY A 5 1.11 7.15 11.60
N GLU A 6 -0.16 6.94 11.23
CA GLU A 6 -0.71 5.59 11.07
C GLU A 6 0.02 4.78 9.98
N LEU A 7 0.34 5.41 8.84
CA LEU A 7 1.10 4.79 7.77
C LEU A 7 2.53 4.45 8.22
N ILE A 8 3.22 5.38 8.90
CA ILE A 8 4.57 5.15 9.41
C ILE A 8 4.57 3.98 10.39
N GLY A 9 3.59 3.93 11.29
CA GLY A 9 3.42 2.81 12.22
C GLY A 9 3.22 1.49 11.49
N ALA A 10 2.31 1.45 10.50
CA ALA A 10 2.05 0.25 9.72
C ALA A 10 3.27 -0.20 8.89
N LEU A 11 4.07 0.73 8.35
CA LEU A 11 5.28 0.42 7.60
C LEU A 11 6.46 0.01 8.48
N SER A 12 6.41 0.32 9.76
CA SER A 12 7.44 -0.05 10.74
C SER A 12 7.24 -1.47 11.30
N ASP A 13 6.14 -2.13 10.96
CA ASP A 13 5.86 -3.50 11.36
C ASP A 13 6.70 -4.51 10.55
N ASP A 14 7.46 -5.37 11.26
CA ASP A 14 8.34 -6.37 10.64
C ASP A 14 7.61 -7.33 9.68
N ALA A 15 6.35 -7.67 9.98
CA ALA A 15 5.55 -8.54 9.11
C ALA A 15 5.10 -7.81 7.83
N VAL A 16 4.86 -6.50 7.90
CA VAL A 16 4.63 -5.66 6.71
C VAL A 16 5.89 -5.55 5.86
N VAL A 17 7.05 -5.36 6.48
CA VAL A 17 8.35 -5.31 5.78
C VAL A 17 8.62 -6.64 5.07
N ALA A 18 8.49 -7.77 5.77
CA ALA A 18 8.69 -9.10 5.21
C ALA A 18 7.75 -9.39 4.02
N ARG A 19 6.48 -8.97 4.10
CA ARG A 19 5.49 -9.13 3.02
C ARG A 19 5.84 -8.34 1.75
N SER A 20 6.67 -7.30 1.83
CA SER A 20 7.00 -6.45 0.67
C SER A 20 7.58 -7.23 -0.51
N VAL A 21 8.35 -8.29 -0.24
CA VAL A 21 9.01 -9.14 -1.24
C VAL A 21 8.01 -10.02 -1.98
N CYS A 22 7.11 -10.67 -1.24
CA CYS A 22 6.09 -11.56 -1.81
C CYS A 22 4.94 -10.79 -2.45
N ALA A 23 4.56 -9.65 -1.88
CA ALA A 23 3.43 -8.83 -2.32
C ALA A 23 3.49 -8.46 -3.81
N LYS A 24 4.68 -8.10 -4.32
CA LYS A 24 4.85 -7.76 -5.74
C LYS A 24 4.59 -8.96 -6.66
N THR A 25 5.12 -10.12 -6.29
CA THR A 25 5.01 -11.36 -7.07
C THR A 25 3.60 -11.92 -7.04
N GLU A 26 2.94 -11.86 -5.88
CA GLU A 26 1.58 -12.38 -5.70
C GLU A 26 0.49 -11.40 -6.13
N GLY A 27 0.84 -10.15 -6.44
CA GLY A 27 -0.14 -9.14 -6.77
C GLY A 27 -1.00 -8.76 -5.55
N THR A 28 -0.44 -8.75 -4.34
CA THR A 28 -1.14 -8.45 -3.09
C THR A 28 -0.62 -7.18 -2.43
N CYS A 29 -1.43 -6.58 -1.55
CA CYS A 29 -1.04 -5.42 -0.77
C CYS A 29 -0.23 -5.84 0.45
N LYS A 30 0.96 -5.28 0.65
CA LYS A 30 1.77 -5.56 1.84
C LYS A 30 1.16 -5.07 3.16
N LEU A 31 0.25 -4.10 3.11
CA LEU A 31 -0.45 -3.57 4.29
C LEU A 31 -1.65 -4.46 4.64
N CYS A 32 -2.66 -4.47 3.78
CA CYS A 32 -3.94 -5.13 4.07
C CYS A 32 -4.00 -6.61 3.63
N GLY A 33 -2.99 -7.13 2.92
CA GLY A 33 -2.93 -8.52 2.43
C GLY A 33 -3.90 -8.84 1.29
N ARG A 34 -4.73 -7.89 0.85
CA ARG A 34 -5.73 -8.11 -0.21
C ARG A 34 -5.11 -8.03 -1.60
N PRO A 35 -5.71 -8.67 -2.63
CA PRO A 35 -5.26 -8.55 -4.01
C PRO A 35 -5.26 -7.10 -4.50
N ALA A 36 -4.17 -6.66 -5.13
CA ALA A 36 -4.00 -5.36 -5.75
C ALA A 36 -4.26 -5.45 -7.26
N THR A 37 -5.50 -5.77 -7.63
CA THR A 37 -5.89 -6.02 -9.03
C THR A 37 -6.39 -4.79 -9.76
N PHE A 38 -6.72 -3.72 -9.04
CA PHE A 38 -7.30 -2.50 -9.59
C PHE A 38 -6.41 -1.29 -9.31
N PHE A 39 -6.15 -0.51 -10.35
CA PHE A 39 -5.43 0.77 -10.29
C PHE A 39 -6.18 1.79 -11.14
N ARG A 40 -6.44 2.97 -10.58
CA ARG A 40 -7.19 4.03 -11.28
C ARG A 40 -6.41 4.62 -12.45
N THR A 41 -5.08 4.69 -12.31
CA THR A 41 -4.18 5.30 -13.30
C THR A 41 -2.90 4.49 -13.46
N GLN A 42 -2.16 4.72 -14.54
CA GLN A 42 -0.82 4.17 -14.71
C GLN A 42 0.15 4.67 -13.61
N PHE A 43 -0.07 5.90 -13.12
CA PHE A 43 0.69 6.44 -12.00
C PHE A 43 0.44 5.63 -10.73
N SER A 44 -0.81 5.31 -10.39
CA SER A 44 -1.14 4.49 -9.22
C SER A 44 -0.65 3.05 -9.33
N LYS A 45 -0.58 2.51 -10.56
CA LYS A 45 0.09 1.23 -10.83
C LYS A 45 1.60 1.33 -10.61
N LEU A 46 2.24 2.43 -10.98
CA LEU A 46 3.67 2.67 -10.70
C LEU A 46 3.91 2.79 -9.19
N GLU A 47 3.08 3.54 -8.47
CA GLU A 47 3.13 3.66 -7.01
C GLU A 47 3.03 2.30 -6.33
N TYR A 48 2.15 1.42 -6.81
CA TYR A 48 2.08 0.04 -6.35
C TYR A 48 3.37 -0.75 -6.65
N ASN A 49 3.92 -0.64 -7.86
CA ASN A 49 5.17 -1.34 -8.19
C ASN A 49 6.35 -0.89 -7.32
N LEU A 50 6.33 0.35 -6.82
CA LEU A 50 7.34 0.84 -5.88
C LEU A 50 7.07 0.36 -4.46
N SER A 51 5.85 0.58 -3.96
CA SER A 51 5.49 0.43 -2.55
C SER A 51 4.91 -0.93 -2.15
N SER A 52 4.38 -1.69 -3.11
CA SER A 52 3.51 -2.87 -2.93
C SER A 52 2.22 -2.58 -2.16
N ILE A 53 1.70 -1.35 -2.23
CA ILE A 53 0.47 -0.92 -1.53
C ILE A 53 -0.67 -0.78 -2.54
N CYS A 54 -1.81 -1.43 -2.32
CA CYS A 54 -2.95 -1.37 -3.25
C CYS A 54 -3.60 0.03 -3.28
N GLN A 55 -4.34 0.32 -4.36
CA GLN A 55 -5.07 1.57 -4.57
C GLN A 55 -5.89 1.98 -3.33
N ALA A 56 -6.64 1.07 -2.73
CA ALA A 56 -7.50 1.39 -1.59
C ALA A 56 -6.69 1.87 -0.36
N CYS A 57 -5.53 1.26 -0.10
CA CYS A 57 -4.65 1.70 0.98
C CYS A 57 -3.94 3.00 0.62
N GLN A 58 -3.52 3.17 -0.63
CA GLN A 58 -2.96 4.44 -1.11
C GLN A 58 -3.98 5.58 -0.92
N ASP A 59 -5.23 5.37 -1.33
CA ASP A 59 -6.31 6.35 -1.19
C ASP A 59 -6.57 6.65 0.30
N TYR A 60 -6.59 5.64 1.17
CA TYR A 60 -6.78 5.84 2.61
C TYR A 60 -5.67 6.67 3.25
N TYR A 61 -4.40 6.35 2.98
CA TYR A 61 -3.26 6.98 3.65
C TYR A 61 -2.75 8.26 2.98
N PHE A 62 -2.88 8.40 1.66
CA PHE A 62 -2.32 9.52 0.88
C PHE A 62 -3.37 10.55 0.44
N LEU A 63 -4.59 10.12 0.15
CA LEU A 63 -5.71 11.04 -0.09
C LEU A 63 -6.41 11.29 1.25
N GLY A 64 -5.82 12.19 2.04
CA GLY A 64 -6.57 12.93 3.06
C GLY A 64 -7.77 13.60 2.40
N GLU A 65 -8.97 13.44 2.96
CA GLU A 65 -10.13 14.22 2.53
C GLU A 65 -9.76 15.71 2.62
N GLU A 66 -9.92 16.43 1.50
CA GLU A 66 -9.86 17.90 1.43
C GLU A 66 -10.98 18.53 2.27
#